data_AF-A0A090MHX3-F1
#
_entry.id   AF-A0A090MHX3-F1
#
_cell.length_a   1.000
_cell.length_b   1.000
_cell.length_c   1.000
_cell.angle_alpha   90.00
_cell.angle_beta   90.00
_cell.angle_gamma   90.00
#
_symmetry.space_group_name_H-M   'P 1'
#
loop_
_entity.id
_entity.type
_entity.pdbx_description
1 polymer ?
#
loop_
_entity_poly.entity_id
_entity_poly.type
_entity_poly.pdbx_seq_one_letter_code
_entity_poly.pdbx_strand_id
1 'polypeptide(L)'
;MRIAIALAATLITSASAMADAVSVTSPNHARTYAYGAVTWHQFYLERTRGELAARITFSNWPFADANEPRTDQPFDFRFPGIHVDFARHAFVAIGRRGEFIPVAWFRGDPSCGWIKLAPNAKIYLLKESGRVTATLTATSYPRGGERWIELDNNYSLQNLLCALFREIGLGPDG
;
A
#
# COMPACT_ATOMS: atom_id res chain seq x y z
N MET A 1 -3.69 -33.14 -32.63
CA MET A 1 -2.82 -32.21 -31.88
C MET A 1 -3.64 -31.02 -31.41
N ARG A 2 -3.84 -30.86 -30.10
CA ARG A 2 -4.33 -29.62 -29.49
C ARG A 2 -3.50 -29.40 -28.22
N ILE A 3 -2.51 -28.53 -28.31
CA ILE A 3 -1.62 -28.18 -27.20
C ILE A 3 -2.37 -27.15 -26.36
N ALA A 4 -2.83 -27.55 -25.17
CA ALA A 4 -3.32 -26.63 -24.16
C ALA A 4 -2.09 -26.02 -23.47
N ILE A 5 -1.78 -24.76 -23.78
CA ILE A 5 -0.73 -24.01 -23.10
C ILE A 5 -1.35 -23.44 -21.82
N ALA A 6 -1.08 -24.09 -20.69
CA ALA A 6 -1.37 -23.53 -19.38
C ALA A 6 -0.34 -22.42 -19.08
N LEU A 7 -0.78 -21.16 -19.18
CA LEU A 7 0.03 -20.00 -18.84
C LEU A 7 0.03 -19.84 -17.30
N ALA A 8 1.05 -20.37 -16.63
CA ALA A 8 1.27 -20.13 -15.21
C ALA A 8 1.75 -18.69 -15.01
N ALA A 9 0.85 -17.80 -14.59
CA ALA A 9 1.21 -16.45 -14.17
C ALA A 9 1.86 -16.52 -12.78
N THR A 10 3.20 -16.68 -12.74
CA THR A 10 3.98 -16.40 -11.53
C THR A 10 3.95 -14.90 -11.27
N LEU A 11 3.03 -14.46 -10.42
CA LEU A 11 3.01 -13.11 -9.85
C LEU A 11 4.24 -12.94 -8.97
N ILE A 12 5.29 -12.34 -9.53
CA ILE A 12 6.44 -11.87 -8.76
C ILE A 12 5.92 -10.71 -7.89
N THR A 13 5.65 -11.00 -6.62
CA THR A 13 5.51 -9.96 -5.60
C THR A 13 6.88 -9.33 -5.43
N SER A 14 7.13 -8.24 -6.15
CA SER A 14 8.38 -7.47 -6.05
C SER A 14 8.39 -6.68 -4.75
N ALA A 15 8.60 -7.37 -3.63
CA ALA A 15 9.03 -6.71 -2.41
C ALA A 15 10.51 -6.32 -2.59
N SER A 16 10.76 -5.10 -3.04
CA SER A 16 12.11 -4.54 -3.05
C SER A 16 12.39 -3.96 -1.67
N ALA A 17 13.01 -4.76 -0.81
CA ALA A 17 13.73 -4.24 0.35
C ALA A 17 15.08 -3.69 -0.14
N MET A 18 15.38 -2.42 0.13
CA MET A 18 16.69 -1.79 0.02
C MET A 18 17.25 -1.58 1.43
N ALA A 19 18.55 -1.28 1.57
CA ALA A 19 19.29 -1.42 2.83
C ALA A 19 18.70 -0.72 4.07
N ASP A 20 17.83 0.27 3.86
CA ASP A 20 17.12 1.03 4.89
C ASP A 20 15.66 1.32 4.51
N ALA A 21 15.09 0.59 3.55
CA ALA A 21 13.74 0.84 3.04
C ALA A 21 13.05 -0.43 2.55
N VAL A 22 11.74 -0.50 2.70
CA VAL A 22 10.88 -1.53 2.10
C VAL A 22 9.82 -0.88 1.23
N SER A 23 9.50 -1.51 0.11
CA SER A 23 8.35 -1.19 -0.72
C SER A 23 7.53 -2.45 -0.96
N VAL A 24 6.23 -2.37 -0.68
CA VAL A 24 5.26 -3.45 -0.85
C VAL A 24 4.08 -2.92 -1.65
N THR A 25 3.96 -3.36 -2.89
CA THR A 25 2.76 -3.12 -3.69
C THR A 25 1.74 -4.22 -3.41
N SER A 26 0.51 -3.81 -3.12
CA SER A 26 -0.60 -4.74 -2.91
C SER A 26 -0.83 -5.59 -4.17
N PRO A 27 -0.92 -6.92 -4.05
CA PRO A 27 -1.28 -7.79 -5.17
C PRO A 27 -2.76 -7.64 -5.53
N ASN A 28 -3.58 -7.13 -4.61
CA ASN A 28 -4.96 -6.77 -4.88
C ASN A 28 -5.00 -5.48 -5.71
N HIS A 29 -5.78 -5.53 -6.78
CA HIS A 29 -6.12 -4.37 -7.60
C HIS A 29 -7.62 -4.12 -7.50
N ALA A 30 -8.00 -2.86 -7.32
CA ALA A 30 -9.40 -2.47 -7.39
C ALA A 30 -9.72 -1.88 -8.78
N ARG A 31 -10.97 -2.05 -9.20
CA ARG A 31 -11.57 -1.28 -10.31
C ARG A 31 -12.77 -0.54 -9.74
N THR A 32 -12.74 0.77 -9.84
CA THR A 32 -13.78 1.69 -9.40
C THR A 32 -14.00 2.76 -10.48
N TYR A 33 -14.62 3.88 -10.13
CA TYR A 33 -14.84 5.03 -11.00
C TYR A 33 -13.51 5.63 -11.50
N ALA A 34 -13.49 6.12 -12.75
CA ALA A 34 -12.31 6.72 -13.37
C ALA A 34 -11.66 7.82 -12.51
N TYR A 35 -12.51 8.58 -11.80
CA TYR A 35 -12.15 9.69 -10.93
C TYR A 35 -12.73 9.50 -9.51
N GLY A 36 -12.80 8.26 -9.04
CA GLY A 36 -13.33 7.95 -7.70
C GLY A 36 -12.56 8.69 -6.60
N ALA A 37 -13.29 9.40 -5.75
CA ALA A 37 -12.72 10.08 -4.59
C ALA A 37 -12.62 9.11 -3.40
N VAL A 38 -11.48 9.12 -2.70
CA VAL A 38 -11.37 8.41 -1.41
C VAL A 38 -12.18 9.16 -0.38
N THR A 39 -13.17 8.49 0.22
CA THR A 39 -14.01 9.09 1.28
C THR A 39 -13.65 8.58 2.66
N TRP A 40 -13.04 7.39 2.74
CA TRP A 40 -12.63 6.78 3.99
C TRP A 40 -11.55 5.73 3.77
N HIS A 41 -10.72 5.54 4.79
CA HIS A 41 -9.75 4.45 4.83
C HIS A 41 -9.50 3.97 6.27
N GLN A 42 -9.17 2.69 6.42
CA GLN A 42 -8.66 2.14 7.67
C GLN A 42 -7.58 1.09 7.40
N PHE A 43 -6.70 0.91 8.37
CA PHE A 43 -5.79 -0.23 8.41
C PHE A 43 -6.34 -1.28 9.37
N TYR A 44 -6.13 -2.56 9.07
CA TYR A 44 -6.57 -3.69 9.90
C TYR A 44 -5.61 -4.88 9.76
N LEU A 45 -5.60 -5.77 10.75
CA LEU A 45 -4.95 -7.07 10.65
C LEU A 45 -5.80 -8.03 9.81
N GLU A 46 -5.28 -8.50 8.68
CA GLU A 46 -5.86 -9.61 7.94
C GLU A 46 -5.52 -10.92 8.66
N ARG A 47 -6.54 -11.52 9.30
CA ARG A 47 -6.35 -12.65 10.22
C ARG A 47 -5.90 -13.94 9.55
N THR A 48 -6.21 -14.15 8.28
CA THR A 48 -5.88 -15.40 7.58
C THR A 48 -4.37 -15.52 7.37
N ARG A 49 -3.69 -14.41 7.11
CA ARG A 49 -2.24 -14.37 6.82
C ARG A 49 -1.42 -13.64 7.86
N GLY A 50 -2.05 -12.97 8.82
CA GLY A 50 -1.36 -12.18 9.83
C GLY A 50 -0.66 -10.95 9.23
N GLU A 51 -1.23 -10.39 8.17
CA GLU A 51 -0.63 -9.31 7.38
C GLU A 51 -1.38 -7.99 7.60
N LEU A 52 -0.67 -6.86 7.39
CA LEU A 52 -1.32 -5.56 7.32
C LEU A 52 -2.19 -5.45 6.07
N ALA A 53 -3.40 -4.96 6.23
CA ALA A 53 -4.27 -4.59 5.11
C ALA A 53 -4.84 -3.18 5.31
N ALA A 54 -5.21 -2.55 4.21
CA ALA A 54 -5.95 -1.30 4.16
C ALA A 54 -7.29 -1.52 3.45
N ARG A 55 -8.38 -1.10 4.09
CA ARG A 55 -9.68 -0.95 3.45
C ARG A 55 -9.86 0.50 3.04
N ILE A 56 -10.24 0.72 1.79
CA ILE A 56 -10.34 2.06 1.20
C ILE A 56 -11.68 2.16 0.49
N THR A 57 -12.46 3.17 0.84
CA THR A 57 -13.77 3.43 0.24
C THR A 57 -13.65 4.53 -0.80
N PHE A 58 -14.05 4.20 -2.03
CA PHE A 58 -14.12 5.15 -3.14
C PHE A 58 -15.57 5.54 -3.41
N SER A 59 -15.78 6.79 -3.82
CA SER A 59 -17.10 7.32 -4.13
C SER A 59 -17.10 8.02 -5.49
N ASN A 60 -18.20 7.90 -6.23
CA ASN A 60 -18.49 8.76 -7.38
C ASN A 60 -19.03 10.14 -6.96
N TRP A 61 -19.06 10.48 -5.67
CA TRP A 61 -19.57 11.75 -5.15
C TRP A 61 -19.19 13.01 -5.95
N PRO A 62 -17.95 13.17 -6.47
CA PRO A 62 -17.61 14.37 -7.27
C PRO A 62 -18.44 14.54 -8.56
N PHE A 63 -19.07 13.46 -9.04
CA PHE A 63 -19.89 13.44 -10.27
C PHE A 63 -21.32 12.95 -10.01
N ALA A 64 -21.68 12.73 -8.74
CA ALA A 64 -23.00 12.23 -8.40
C ALA A 64 -24.07 13.29 -8.65
N ASP A 65 -25.17 12.90 -9.28
CA ASP A 65 -26.30 13.77 -9.55
C ASP A 65 -27.64 13.01 -9.41
N ALA A 66 -28.74 13.61 -9.87
CA ALA A 66 -30.07 12.99 -9.78
C ALA A 66 -30.22 11.72 -10.64
N ASN A 67 -29.45 11.59 -11.72
CA ASN A 67 -29.46 10.45 -12.63
C ASN A 67 -28.40 9.41 -12.27
N GLU A 68 -27.31 9.83 -11.64
CA GLU A 68 -26.27 8.95 -11.10
C GLU A 68 -26.06 9.20 -9.60
N PRO A 69 -26.83 8.54 -8.73
CA PRO A 69 -26.72 8.72 -7.28
C PRO A 69 -25.34 8.33 -6.73
N ARG A 70 -24.97 8.95 -5.61
CA ARG A 70 -23.75 8.62 -4.88
C ARG A 70 -23.72 7.14 -4.51
N THR A 71 -22.61 6.49 -4.83
CA THR A 71 -22.34 5.11 -4.47
C THR A 71 -20.92 5.00 -3.91
N ASP A 72 -20.83 4.39 -2.72
CA ASP A 72 -19.57 4.17 -2.01
C ASP A 72 -19.15 2.69 -2.12
N GLN A 73 -17.91 2.45 -2.54
CA GLN A 73 -17.37 1.11 -2.82
C GLN A 73 -16.10 0.87 -1.99
N PRO A 74 -16.13 -0.05 -1.01
CA PRO A 74 -14.95 -0.44 -0.26
C PRO A 74 -14.11 -1.47 -1.02
N PHE A 75 -12.79 -1.31 -0.99
CA PHE A 75 -11.82 -2.28 -1.52
C PHE A 75 -10.71 -2.54 -0.52
N ASP A 76 -10.26 -3.78 -0.46
CA ASP A 76 -9.20 -4.23 0.43
C ASP A 76 -7.87 -4.40 -0.33
N PHE A 77 -6.83 -3.76 0.18
CA PHE A 77 -5.46 -3.83 -0.29
C PHE A 77 -4.61 -4.48 0.79
N ARG A 78 -3.96 -5.59 0.47
CA ARG A 78 -3.12 -6.33 1.41
C ARG A 78 -1.66 -5.98 1.17
N PHE A 79 -0.85 -6.00 2.22
CA PHE A 79 0.58 -5.74 2.14
C PHE A 79 1.37 -6.96 2.61
N PRO A 80 1.65 -7.93 1.72
CA PRO A 80 2.42 -9.12 2.06
C PRO A 80 3.81 -8.78 2.61
N GLY A 81 4.28 -9.58 3.56
CA GLY A 81 5.57 -9.36 4.22
C GLY A 81 5.56 -8.27 5.30
N ILE A 82 4.42 -7.63 5.54
CA ILE A 82 4.20 -6.74 6.70
C ILE A 82 3.48 -7.53 7.79
N HIS A 83 4.22 -8.00 8.77
CA HIS A 83 3.73 -8.88 9.81
C HIS A 83 3.39 -8.12 11.09
N VAL A 84 2.44 -8.65 11.85
CA VAL A 84 2.15 -8.14 13.19
C VAL A 84 3.19 -8.64 14.20
N ASP A 85 3.72 -7.73 15.00
CA ASP A 85 4.50 -7.99 16.21
C ASP A 85 3.67 -7.55 17.42
N PHE A 86 3.06 -8.53 18.09
CA PHE A 86 2.21 -8.29 19.25
C PHE A 86 2.99 -7.80 20.48
N ALA A 87 4.26 -8.21 20.64
CA ALA A 87 5.07 -7.75 21.76
C ALA A 87 5.39 -6.26 21.66
N ARG A 88 5.55 -5.76 20.44
CA ARG A 88 5.84 -4.35 20.15
C ARG A 88 4.61 -3.51 19.81
N HIS A 89 3.42 -4.11 19.80
CA HIS A 89 2.18 -3.47 19.34
C HIS A 89 2.34 -2.78 17.97
N ALA A 90 3.03 -3.48 17.05
CA ALA A 90 3.46 -2.93 15.77
C ALA A 90 3.13 -3.85 14.60
N PHE A 91 3.06 -3.27 13.41
CA PHE A 91 3.27 -3.97 12.16
C PHE A 91 4.68 -3.67 11.68
N VAL A 92 5.41 -4.71 11.29
CA VAL A 92 6.82 -4.62 10.94
C VAL A 92 7.08 -5.25 9.58
N ALA A 93 8.00 -4.65 8.84
CA ALA A 93 8.62 -5.25 7.68
C ALA A 93 10.00 -5.78 8.08
N ILE A 94 10.48 -6.79 7.36
CA ILE A 94 11.87 -7.22 7.43
C ILE A 94 12.60 -6.54 6.28
N GLY A 95 13.56 -5.68 6.63
CA GLY A 95 14.45 -5.06 5.66
C GLY A 95 15.53 -6.01 5.15
N ARG A 96 16.38 -5.55 4.24
CA ARG A 96 17.29 -6.43 3.50
C ARG A 96 18.38 -7.07 4.38
N ARG A 97 18.74 -6.43 5.49
CA ARG A 97 19.76 -6.92 6.45
C ARG A 97 19.12 -7.67 7.62
N GLY A 98 17.83 -8.02 7.52
CA GLY A 98 17.08 -8.70 8.57
C GLY A 98 16.61 -7.78 9.69
N GLU A 99 16.77 -6.46 9.53
CA GLU A 99 16.32 -5.47 10.48
C GLU A 99 14.80 -5.32 10.45
N PHE A 100 14.21 -5.08 11.63
CA PHE A 100 12.78 -4.80 11.74
C PHE A 100 12.51 -3.32 11.51
N ILE A 101 11.78 -3.01 10.43
CA ILE A 101 11.34 -1.66 10.11
C ILE A 101 9.88 -1.52 10.56
N PRO A 102 9.55 -0.65 11.55
CA PRO A 102 8.17 -0.44 11.95
C PRO A 102 7.38 0.24 10.84
N VAL A 103 6.20 -0.26 10.53
CA VAL A 103 5.36 0.23 9.42
C VAL A 103 4.10 0.91 9.95
N ALA A 104 3.48 0.31 10.96
CA ALA A 104 2.33 0.88 11.63
C ALA A 104 2.34 0.49 13.11
N TRP A 105 1.65 1.27 13.92
CA TRP A 105 1.43 1.00 15.33
C TRP A 105 -0.05 0.78 15.57
N PHE A 106 -0.38 -0.13 16.48
CA PHE A 106 -1.75 -0.38 16.86
C PHE A 106 -1.95 -0.17 18.37
N ARG A 107 -3.14 0.29 18.74
CA ARG A 107 -3.59 0.33 20.14
C ARG A 107 -4.77 -0.61 20.32
N GLY A 108 -4.74 -1.40 21.39
CA GLY A 108 -5.74 -2.44 21.64
C GLY A 108 -5.51 -3.66 20.75
N ASP A 109 -6.60 -4.34 20.37
CA ASP A 109 -6.55 -5.47 19.43
C ASP A 109 -6.42 -4.94 17.98
N PRO A 110 -5.42 -5.36 17.20
CA PRO A 110 -5.21 -4.88 15.84
C PRO A 110 -6.31 -5.30 14.83
N SER A 111 -7.24 -6.16 15.24
CA SER A 111 -8.42 -6.55 14.45
C SER A 111 -9.56 -5.53 14.52
N CYS A 112 -9.61 -4.73 15.58
CA CYS A 112 -10.70 -3.78 15.87
C CYS A 112 -10.22 -2.45 16.47
N GLY A 113 -8.90 -2.28 16.55
CA GLY A 113 -8.21 -1.15 17.14
C GLY A 113 -7.71 -0.15 16.12
N TRP A 114 -7.18 0.95 16.63
CA TRP A 114 -6.71 2.06 15.82
C TRP A 114 -5.29 1.78 15.34
N ILE A 115 -5.15 1.49 14.05
CA ILE A 115 -3.86 1.30 13.39
C ILE A 115 -3.46 2.61 12.72
N LYS A 116 -2.27 3.11 13.04
CA LYS A 116 -1.70 4.33 12.45
C LYS A 116 -0.36 4.04 11.81
N LEU A 117 -0.15 4.54 10.59
CA LEU A 117 1.15 4.49 9.94
C LEU A 117 2.21 5.15 10.81
N ALA A 118 3.35 4.46 10.92
CA ALA A 118 4.51 4.96 11.61
C ALA A 118 5.10 6.19 10.87
N PRO A 119 5.84 7.08 11.54
CA PRO A 119 6.36 8.32 10.93
C PRO A 119 7.30 8.09 9.73
N ASN A 120 7.89 6.91 9.65
CA ASN A 120 8.76 6.45 8.58
C ASN A 120 7.99 5.75 7.43
N ALA A 121 6.68 5.53 7.56
CA ALA A 121 5.86 4.83 6.60
C ALA A 121 4.94 5.75 5.79
N LYS A 122 4.75 5.43 4.52
CA LYS A 122 3.86 6.14 3.59
C LYS A 122 3.13 5.14 2.70
N ILE A 123 1.87 5.41 2.41
CA ILE A 123 1.06 4.70 1.42
C ILE A 123 0.79 5.61 0.22
N TYR A 124 0.96 5.05 -0.96
CA TYR A 124 0.69 5.67 -2.23
C TYR A 124 -0.47 4.95 -2.90
N LEU A 125 -1.50 5.70 -3.31
CA LEU A 125 -2.59 5.20 -4.12
C LEU A 125 -2.43 5.71 -5.54
N LEU A 126 -2.09 4.82 -6.45
CA LEU A 126 -2.09 5.11 -7.87
C LEU A 126 -3.48 4.81 -8.44
N LYS A 127 -4.15 5.85 -8.95
CA LYS A 127 -5.46 5.81 -9.58
C LYS A 127 -5.29 6.10 -11.07
N GLU A 128 -5.38 5.07 -11.90
CA GLU A 128 -5.22 5.20 -13.36
C GLU A 128 -6.49 4.73 -14.05
N SER A 129 -7.29 5.67 -14.55
CA SER A 129 -8.56 5.38 -15.25
C SER A 129 -9.45 4.39 -14.49
N GLY A 130 -9.59 4.59 -13.17
CA GLY A 130 -10.42 3.77 -12.29
C GLY A 130 -9.78 2.45 -11.84
N ARG A 131 -8.61 2.08 -12.37
CA ARG A 131 -7.76 1.04 -11.76
C ARG A 131 -7.01 1.66 -10.58
N VAL A 132 -7.07 1.00 -9.43
CA VAL A 132 -6.34 1.45 -8.24
C VAL A 132 -5.32 0.40 -7.81
N THR A 133 -4.10 0.87 -7.55
CA THR A 133 -3.06 0.09 -6.90
C THR A 133 -2.57 0.84 -5.65
N ALA A 134 -2.29 0.09 -4.59
CA ALA A 134 -1.76 0.63 -3.34
C ALA A 134 -0.34 0.15 -3.13
N THR A 135 0.58 1.08 -2.86
CA THR A 135 1.97 0.76 -2.53
C THR A 135 2.31 1.34 -1.18
N LEU A 136 2.77 0.50 -0.26
CA LEU A 136 3.22 0.88 1.06
C LEU A 136 4.74 0.90 1.09
N THR A 137 5.32 1.96 1.63
CA THR A 137 6.76 2.08 1.82
C THR A 137 7.07 2.38 3.28
N ALA A 138 8.19 1.89 3.78
CA ALA A 138 8.73 2.30 5.08
C ALA A 138 10.25 2.37 5.04
N THR A 139 10.84 3.24 5.86
CA THR A 139 12.29 3.44 5.96
C THR A 139 12.79 3.20 7.39
N SER A 140 14.08 2.98 7.63
CA SER A 140 14.62 2.82 8.99
C SER A 140 14.57 4.12 9.83
N TYR A 141 14.36 5.27 9.19
CA TYR A 141 14.26 6.59 9.83
C TYR A 141 12.95 7.34 9.48
N PRO A 142 12.48 8.28 10.32
CA PRO A 142 11.25 9.05 10.09
C PRO A 142 11.28 9.87 8.81
N ARG A 143 10.13 10.00 8.14
CA ARG A 143 9.97 10.83 6.93
C ARG A 143 8.98 11.96 7.19
N GLY A 144 9.29 13.15 6.69
CA GLY A 144 8.41 14.32 6.75
C GLY A 144 7.24 14.25 5.76
N GLY A 145 6.28 15.16 5.93
CA GLY A 145 5.16 15.36 5.00
C GLY A 145 4.01 14.36 5.16
N GLU A 146 3.12 14.32 4.16
CA GLU A 146 1.96 13.45 4.15
C GLU A 146 2.36 11.97 4.09
N ARG A 147 1.60 11.13 4.81
CA ARG A 147 1.78 9.67 4.83
C ARG A 147 0.80 8.94 3.93
N TRP A 148 -0.25 9.62 3.48
CA TRP A 148 -1.22 9.14 2.52
C TRP A 148 -1.11 10.02 1.29
N ILE A 149 -0.80 9.43 0.14
CA ILE A 149 -0.50 10.18 -1.07
C ILE A 149 -1.30 9.55 -2.22
N GLU A 150 -2.16 10.33 -2.85
CA GLU A 150 -2.93 9.92 -4.02
C GLU A 150 -2.26 10.45 -5.29
N LEU A 151 -2.19 9.61 -6.32
CA LEU A 151 -1.49 9.89 -7.57
C LEU A 151 -2.34 9.44 -8.75
N ASP A 152 -2.34 10.25 -9.82
CA ASP A 152 -3.20 10.00 -10.98
C ASP A 152 -2.50 9.23 -12.11
N ASN A 153 -1.18 9.00 -12.00
CA ASN A 153 -0.42 8.24 -12.99
C ASN A 153 0.85 7.57 -12.44
N ASN A 154 1.31 6.53 -13.16
CA ASN A 154 2.43 5.68 -12.76
C ASN A 154 3.79 6.42 -12.79
N TYR A 155 3.96 7.41 -13.69
CA TYR A 155 5.18 8.21 -13.75
C TYR A 155 5.40 8.99 -12.45
N SER A 156 4.35 9.59 -11.89
CA SER A 156 4.42 10.27 -10.59
C SER A 156 4.84 9.33 -9.47
N LEU A 157 4.31 8.11 -9.44
CA LEU A 157 4.69 7.10 -8.44
C LEU A 157 6.15 6.68 -8.60
N GLN A 158 6.57 6.34 -9.82
CA GLN A 158 7.96 5.95 -10.08
C GLN A 158 8.93 7.08 -9.74
N ASN A 159 8.62 8.32 -10.10
CA ASN A 159 9.44 9.48 -9.76
C ASN A 159 9.57 9.66 -8.25
N LEU A 160 8.48 9.51 -7.49
CA LEU A 160 8.49 9.59 -6.04
C LEU A 160 9.29 8.46 -5.39
N LEU A 161 9.12 7.22 -5.88
CA LEU A 161 9.87 6.08 -5.39
C LEU A 161 11.35 6.21 -5.73
N CYS A 162 11.70 6.62 -6.95
CA CYS A 162 13.07 6.92 -7.36
C CYS A 162 13.70 8.04 -6.52
N ALA A 163 12.95 9.12 -6.25
CA ALA A 163 13.41 10.21 -5.38
C ALA A 163 13.69 9.71 -3.96
N LEU A 164 12.77 8.92 -3.38
CA LEU A 164 12.98 8.27 -2.09
C LEU A 164 14.24 7.40 -2.09
N PHE A 165 14.43 6.56 -3.11
CA PHE A 165 15.59 5.67 -3.18
C PHE A 165 16.90 6.43 -3.41
N ARG A 166 16.87 7.57 -4.12
CA ARG A 166 18.04 8.44 -4.28
C ARG A 166 18.39 9.15 -2.97
N GLU A 167 17.40 9.66 -2.24
CA GLU A 167 17.58 10.35 -0.95
C GLU A 167 18.23 9.43 0.10
N ILE A 168 17.89 8.14 0.09
CA ILE A 168 18.48 7.15 1.01
C ILE A 168 19.88 6.66 0.58
N GLY A 169 20.52 7.33 -0.40
CA GLY A 169 21.89 7.05 -0.83
C GLY A 169 22.04 5.98 -1.92
N LEU A 170 20.98 5.66 -2.67
CA LEU A 170 21.02 4.67 -3.75
C LEU A 170 20.36 5.22 -5.02
N GLY A 171 21.05 6.16 -5.68
CA GLY A 171 20.86 6.39 -7.11
C GLY A 171 21.55 5.27 -7.92
N PRO A 172 21.27 5.13 -9.22
CA PRO A 172 21.99 4.17 -10.08
C PRO A 172 23.50 4.46 -10.24
N ASP A 173 24.06 5.48 -9.58
CA ASP A 173 25.50 5.75 -9.52
C ASP A 173 25.91 5.95 -8.05
N GLY A 174 26.62 4.96 -7.49
CA GLY A 174 27.13 4.95 -6.11
C GLY A 174 27.53 3.55 -5.66
#